data_AF-A0A929H017-F1
#
_entry.id   AF-A0A929H017-F1
#
_cell.length_a   1.000
_cell.length_b   1.000
_cell.length_c   1.000
_cell.angle_alpha   90.00
_cell.angle_beta   90.00
_cell.angle_gamma   90.00
#
_symmetry.space_group_name_H-M   'P 1'
#
loop_
_entity.id
_entity.type
_entity.pdbx_description
1 polymer ?
#
loop_
_entity_poly.entity_id
_entity_poly.type
_entity_poly.pdbx_seq_one_letter_code
_entity_poly.pdbx_strand_id
1 'polypeptide(L)'
;MRTHRWFSIVLLLALAACTVPPTSTPAPTHSYTPTPIATPTPTLTLTLSPTPTFTPVPNPTQVASPIRTPVPDGAGQDALPIETPPRPFNYTVVNAEPPRRVPNATRAFWVTDTTTGERREIVARLRVQTEHVAMWVEEGVWHDVRQLEEAAVFFETQVYPTTRAAFGSEWIPGVDNDPHIHILHATGLGERVMGYTSSADEFPRAIYPFSNEAEMITVHAETEVGSPTYHALLARQFQRLIQWFQDRNESRWVKEGLAELAVGLNGLNAGTQERAYLEHPDTSLTTWGDEE
;
A
#
# COMPACT_ATOMS: atom_id res chain seq x y z
N MET A 1 -66.85 -31.17 5.50
CA MET A 1 -66.74 -30.10 6.50
C MET A 1 -66.12 -28.88 5.80
N ARG A 2 -66.79 -27.71 5.81
CA ARG A 2 -66.37 -26.48 6.53
C ARG A 2 -64.98 -25.94 6.14
N THR A 3 -64.75 -24.68 5.73
CA THR A 3 -65.67 -23.53 5.44
C THR A 3 -64.92 -22.32 4.82
N HIS A 4 -65.66 -21.43 4.13
CA HIS A 4 -65.35 -20.01 3.76
C HIS A 4 -64.20 -19.72 2.76
N ARG A 5 -64.38 -18.94 1.66
CA ARG A 5 -64.87 -17.53 1.45
C ARG A 5 -63.89 -16.51 2.07
N TRP A 6 -63.24 -15.57 1.38
CA TRP A 6 -63.71 -14.43 0.55
C TRP A 6 -62.45 -13.73 -0.08
N PHE A 7 -62.44 -12.69 -0.94
CA PHE A 7 -63.42 -11.89 -1.72
C PHE A 7 -62.68 -11.33 -2.98
N SER A 8 -63.39 -10.91 -4.04
CA SER A 8 -62.82 -10.12 -5.16
C SER A 8 -62.99 -8.61 -4.96
N ILE A 9 -62.00 -7.78 -5.30
CA ILE A 9 -62.20 -6.35 -5.62
C ILE A 9 -61.39 -5.96 -6.86
N VAL A 10 -62.10 -5.49 -7.88
CA VAL A 10 -61.58 -4.68 -8.99
C VAL A 10 -61.80 -3.21 -8.60
N LEU A 11 -60.84 -2.32 -8.87
CA LEU A 11 -61.06 -0.88 -8.74
C LEU A 11 -60.57 -0.13 -9.99
N LEU A 12 -61.51 0.49 -10.71
CA LEU A 12 -61.22 1.44 -11.78
C LEU A 12 -60.64 2.73 -11.19
N LEU A 13 -59.58 3.26 -11.81
CA LEU A 13 -59.16 4.64 -11.61
C LEU A 13 -59.93 5.56 -12.57
N ALA A 14 -60.68 6.50 -12.02
CA ALA A 14 -61.44 7.48 -12.78
C ALA A 14 -60.57 8.68 -13.20
N LEU A 15 -60.75 9.17 -14.43
CA LEU A 15 -60.18 10.45 -14.84
C LEU A 15 -60.94 11.60 -14.19
N ALA A 16 -60.21 12.53 -13.56
CA ALA A 16 -60.71 13.84 -13.17
C ALA A 16 -60.11 14.89 -14.12
N ALA A 17 -60.98 15.63 -14.82
CA ALA A 17 -60.56 16.73 -15.68
C ALA A 17 -60.50 18.04 -14.90
N CYS A 18 -59.37 18.75 -14.97
CA CYS A 18 -59.24 20.13 -14.49
C CYS A 18 -59.06 21.07 -15.68
N THR A 19 -60.08 21.88 -15.94
CA THR A 19 -60.06 22.94 -16.96
C THR A 19 -59.38 24.21 -16.43
N VAL A 20 -58.42 24.76 -17.17
CA VAL A 20 -57.75 26.03 -16.87
C VAL A 20 -58.24 27.10 -17.87
N PRO A 21 -58.61 28.32 -17.43
CA PRO A 21 -59.08 29.38 -18.33
C PRO A 21 -57.93 30.01 -19.14
N PRO A 22 -58.21 30.60 -20.32
CA PRO A 22 -57.18 31.18 -21.18
C PRO A 22 -56.65 32.52 -20.65
N THR A 23 -55.33 32.64 -20.50
CA THR A 23 -54.66 33.91 -20.21
C THR A 23 -54.39 34.67 -21.52
N SER A 24 -54.73 35.96 -21.54
CA SER A 24 -54.55 36.85 -22.70
C SER A 24 -53.09 37.14 -23.02
N THR A 25 -52.71 36.97 -24.29
CA THR A 25 -51.39 37.36 -24.82
C THR A 25 -51.28 38.88 -24.98
N PRO A 26 -50.29 39.58 -24.39
CA PRO A 26 -49.99 40.97 -24.73
C PRO A 26 -49.23 41.08 -26.06
N ALA A 27 -49.51 42.14 -26.82
CA ALA A 27 -48.89 42.43 -28.11
C ALA A 27 -47.40 42.82 -28.00
N PRO A 28 -46.58 42.68 -29.07
CA PRO A 28 -45.16 43.00 -29.03
C PRO A 28 -44.90 44.51 -28.91
N THR A 29 -44.31 44.93 -27.79
CA THR A 29 -43.78 46.28 -27.63
C THR A 29 -42.41 46.39 -28.31
N HIS A 30 -42.27 47.28 -29.30
CA HIS A 30 -40.98 47.61 -29.90
C HIS A 30 -40.07 48.30 -28.88
N SER A 31 -39.16 47.53 -28.28
CA SER A 31 -38.08 48.04 -27.43
C SER A 31 -36.88 48.40 -28.30
N TYR A 32 -36.58 49.69 -28.40
CA TYR A 32 -35.33 50.15 -29.01
C TYR A 32 -34.16 49.73 -28.11
N THR A 33 -33.27 48.88 -28.62
CA THR A 33 -32.00 48.56 -27.96
C THR A 33 -31.03 49.72 -28.17
N PRO A 34 -30.59 50.44 -27.13
CA PRO A 34 -29.47 51.36 -27.27
C PRO A 34 -28.19 50.54 -27.46
N THR A 35 -27.42 50.86 -28.50
CA THR A 35 -26.09 50.28 -28.72
C THR A 35 -25.20 50.53 -27.50
N PRO A 36 -24.54 49.52 -26.92
CA PRO A 36 -23.64 49.75 -25.80
C PRO A 36 -22.45 50.60 -26.24
N ILE A 37 -22.30 51.77 -25.62
CA ILE A 37 -21.06 52.57 -25.73
C ILE A 37 -19.96 51.77 -25.04
N ALA A 38 -18.82 51.59 -25.73
CA ALA A 38 -17.67 50.89 -25.18
C ALA A 38 -17.05 51.71 -24.04
N THR A 39 -17.38 51.36 -22.80
CA THR A 39 -16.64 51.82 -21.61
C THR A 39 -15.19 51.34 -21.72
N PRO A 40 -14.17 52.20 -21.51
CA PRO A 40 -12.79 51.75 -21.48
C PRO A 40 -12.61 50.76 -20.32
N THR A 41 -12.16 49.54 -20.65
CA THR A 41 -11.80 48.53 -19.65
C THR A 41 -10.72 49.10 -18.73
N PRO A 42 -10.86 49.01 -17.39
CA PRO A 42 -9.78 49.38 -16.50
C PRO A 42 -8.60 48.45 -16.76
N THR A 43 -7.51 49.01 -17.28
CA THR A 43 -6.25 48.27 -17.39
C THR A 43 -5.74 48.02 -15.98
N LEU A 44 -5.84 46.78 -15.52
CA LEU A 44 -5.22 46.34 -14.27
C LEU A 44 -3.70 46.36 -14.48
N THR A 45 -3.06 47.48 -14.13
CA THR A 45 -1.62 47.53 -13.97
C THR A 45 -1.24 46.54 -12.87
N LEU A 46 -0.60 45.44 -13.24
CA LEU A 46 -0.03 44.50 -12.28
C LEU A 46 1.12 45.20 -11.56
N THR A 47 0.84 45.77 -10.39
CA THR A 47 1.88 46.16 -9.44
C THR A 47 2.58 44.88 -9.03
N LEU A 48 3.81 44.69 -9.50
CA LEU A 48 4.68 43.63 -8.99
C LEU A 48 4.91 43.92 -7.50
N SER A 49 4.21 43.18 -6.64
CA SER A 49 4.59 43.11 -5.22
C SER A 49 6.05 42.69 -5.15
N PRO A 50 6.82 43.21 -4.19
CA PRO A 50 8.17 42.70 -3.95
C PRO A 50 8.06 41.18 -3.74
N THR A 51 8.91 40.43 -4.43
CA THR A 51 9.08 38.99 -4.22
C THR A 51 9.14 38.72 -2.71
N PRO A 52 8.32 37.81 -2.16
CA PRO A 52 8.49 37.44 -0.77
C PRO A 52 9.91 36.91 -0.62
N THR A 53 10.73 37.61 0.17
CA THR A 53 12.02 37.06 0.59
C THR A 53 11.70 35.76 1.32
N PHE A 54 12.00 34.62 0.71
CA PHE A 54 11.94 33.34 1.37
C PHE A 54 12.89 33.40 2.55
N THR A 55 12.34 33.61 3.75
CA THR A 55 13.02 33.21 4.98
C THR A 55 13.32 31.73 4.85
N PRO A 56 14.54 31.27 5.17
CA PRO A 56 14.85 29.84 5.13
C PRO A 56 13.81 29.11 5.99
N VAL A 57 13.15 28.13 5.36
CA VAL A 57 12.16 27.29 6.03
C VAL A 57 12.86 26.61 7.21
N PRO A 58 12.29 26.59 8.42
CA PRO A 58 12.88 25.83 9.52
C PRO A 58 12.99 24.36 9.10
N ASN A 59 14.14 23.75 9.39
CA ASN A 59 14.41 22.36 9.02
C ASN A 59 13.23 21.46 9.42
N PRO A 60 12.63 20.68 8.49
CA PRO A 60 11.38 19.99 8.74
C PRO A 60 11.52 19.04 9.94
N THR A 61 10.56 19.13 10.87
CA THR A 61 10.51 18.26 12.05
C THR A 61 10.35 16.81 11.58
N GLN A 62 11.34 15.96 11.85
CA GLN A 62 11.23 14.54 11.49
C GLN A 62 10.12 13.87 12.28
N VAL A 63 8.99 13.60 11.61
CA VAL A 63 8.00 12.63 12.10
C VAL A 63 8.54 11.23 11.78
N ALA A 64 9.08 10.56 12.78
CA ALA A 64 9.40 9.14 12.65
C ALA A 64 8.09 8.34 12.58
N SER A 65 7.83 7.67 11.45
CA SER A 65 6.75 6.67 11.39
C SER A 65 6.91 5.69 12.55
N PRO A 66 5.82 5.36 13.29
CA PRO A 66 5.91 4.46 14.45
C PRO A 66 6.41 3.06 14.05
N ILE A 67 6.19 2.68 12.78
CA ILE A 67 6.79 1.53 12.14
C ILE A 67 7.93 2.03 11.24
N ARG A 68 9.17 1.95 11.73
CA ARG A 68 10.34 2.10 10.87
C ARG A 68 10.55 0.80 10.09
N THR A 69 10.21 0.84 8.81
CA THR A 69 10.66 -0.14 7.81
C THR A 69 11.55 0.58 6.80
N PRO A 70 12.88 0.35 6.82
CA PRO A 70 13.74 0.86 5.77
C PRO A 70 13.38 0.19 4.45
N VAL A 71 13.67 0.87 3.34
CA VAL A 71 13.71 0.25 2.02
C VAL A 71 15.18 -0.15 1.78
N PRO A 72 15.53 -1.45 1.79
CA PRO A 72 16.92 -1.90 1.67
C PRO A 72 17.57 -1.43 0.35
N ASP A 73 16.75 -1.28 -0.69
CA ASP A 73 17.10 -0.96 -2.08
C ASP A 73 17.84 0.38 -2.28
N GLY A 74 18.08 1.17 -1.22
CA GLY A 74 18.69 2.51 -1.30
C GLY A 74 20.02 2.71 -0.56
N ALA A 75 20.53 1.75 0.21
CA ALA A 75 21.61 2.00 1.18
C ALA A 75 22.72 0.92 1.22
N GLY A 76 23.46 0.73 0.12
CA GLY A 76 24.78 0.08 0.19
C GLY A 76 25.24 -0.70 -1.04
N GLN A 77 26.31 -0.19 -1.67
CA GLN A 77 27.30 -0.79 -2.61
C GLN A 77 26.88 -1.72 -3.77
N ASP A 78 25.86 -2.56 -3.62
CA ASP A 78 25.27 -3.37 -4.71
C ASP A 78 23.97 -2.73 -5.17
N ALA A 79 24.07 -1.61 -5.88
CA ALA A 79 22.90 -1.01 -6.52
C ALA A 79 22.27 -2.03 -7.49
N LEU A 80 20.97 -2.26 -7.35
CA LEU A 80 20.18 -2.96 -8.36
C LEU A 80 20.45 -2.33 -9.75
N PRO A 81 20.43 -3.12 -10.84
CA PRO A 81 20.74 -2.61 -12.17
C PRO A 81 20.03 -1.27 -12.45
N ILE A 82 20.83 -0.24 -12.72
CA ILE A 82 20.43 1.20 -12.70
C ILE A 82 19.23 1.48 -13.63
N GLU A 83 19.11 0.72 -14.71
CA GLU A 83 17.87 0.57 -15.44
C GLU A 83 17.22 -0.75 -15.00
N THR A 84 16.11 -0.69 -14.25
CA THR A 84 15.31 -1.89 -14.03
C THR A 84 14.59 -2.24 -15.34
N PRO A 85 14.83 -3.42 -15.94
CA PRO A 85 14.24 -3.74 -17.24
C PRO A 85 12.71 -3.61 -17.26
N PRO A 86 12.11 -3.10 -18.35
CA PRO A 86 10.66 -3.10 -18.50
C PRO A 86 10.13 -4.54 -18.53
N ARG A 87 9.05 -4.83 -17.77
CA ARG A 87 8.39 -6.14 -17.81
C ARG A 87 7.78 -6.39 -19.22
N PRO A 88 7.72 -7.65 -19.69
CA PRO A 88 8.23 -8.84 -19.03
C PRO A 88 9.75 -8.96 -19.16
N PHE A 89 10.42 -9.15 -18.02
CA PHE A 89 11.76 -9.75 -18.02
C PHE A 89 11.63 -11.13 -18.67
N ASN A 90 12.63 -11.54 -19.45
CA ASN A 90 12.74 -12.93 -19.89
C ASN A 90 13.26 -13.77 -18.71
N TYR A 91 12.43 -13.95 -17.68
CA TYR A 91 12.82 -14.65 -16.46
C TYR A 91 12.99 -16.14 -16.74
N THR A 92 14.13 -16.68 -16.35
CA THR A 92 14.26 -18.12 -16.15
C THR A 92 13.72 -18.40 -14.75
N VAL A 93 12.56 -19.04 -14.67
CA VAL A 93 12.03 -19.54 -13.39
C VAL A 93 13.07 -20.50 -12.81
N VAL A 94 13.51 -20.28 -11.57
CA VAL A 94 14.64 -21.06 -11.02
C VAL A 94 14.25 -22.50 -10.67
N ASN A 95 12.96 -22.76 -10.40
CA ASN A 95 12.41 -24.09 -10.21
C ASN A 95 11.27 -24.40 -11.19
N ALA A 96 11.35 -25.51 -11.92
CA ALA A 96 10.28 -25.93 -12.84
C ALA A 96 8.99 -26.39 -12.12
N GLU A 97 9.08 -26.83 -10.87
CA GLU A 97 7.95 -27.20 -10.01
C GLU A 97 7.97 -26.37 -8.72
N PRO A 98 6.81 -26.00 -8.14
CA PRO A 98 6.74 -25.31 -6.85
C PRO A 98 7.41 -26.11 -5.72
N PRO A 99 8.16 -25.47 -4.81
CA PRO A 99 8.79 -26.15 -3.69
C PRO A 99 7.78 -26.90 -2.81
N ARG A 100 7.83 -28.24 -2.78
CA ARG A 100 6.99 -29.04 -1.89
C ARG A 100 7.48 -28.91 -0.45
N ARG A 101 6.69 -28.25 0.41
CA ARG A 101 7.02 -28.05 1.83
C ARG A 101 6.20 -28.96 2.72
N VAL A 102 6.86 -29.46 3.75
CA VAL A 102 6.26 -30.21 4.85
C VAL A 102 6.32 -29.36 6.12
N PRO A 103 5.37 -29.50 7.07
CA PRO A 103 5.47 -28.84 8.37
C PRO A 103 6.84 -29.09 9.02
N ASN A 104 7.44 -28.05 9.62
CA ASN A 104 8.80 -28.06 10.17
C ASN A 104 9.96 -28.27 9.17
N ALA A 105 9.73 -28.13 7.85
CA ALA A 105 10.81 -28.00 6.87
C ALA A 105 11.78 -26.85 7.25
N THR A 106 13.04 -26.98 6.85
CA THR A 106 14.08 -25.96 7.02
C THR A 106 14.43 -25.35 5.66
N ARG A 107 14.70 -24.03 5.63
CA ARG A 107 15.24 -23.30 4.48
C ARG A 107 16.30 -22.32 5.00
N ALA A 108 17.38 -22.15 4.24
CA ALA A 108 18.35 -21.10 4.49
C ALA A 108 17.89 -19.79 3.84
N PHE A 109 18.04 -18.68 4.54
CA PHE A 109 17.66 -17.35 4.07
C PHE A 109 18.79 -16.36 4.28
N TRP A 110 18.99 -15.44 3.34
CA TRP A 110 19.79 -14.24 3.55
C TRP A 110 18.96 -13.19 4.28
N VAL A 111 19.53 -12.60 5.33
CA VAL A 111 18.97 -11.41 5.99
C VAL A 111 20.02 -10.31 6.03
N THR A 112 19.56 -9.07 5.83
CA THR A 112 20.37 -7.86 5.93
C THR A 112 20.11 -7.18 7.28
N ASP A 113 21.19 -6.83 7.99
CA ASP A 113 21.14 -5.82 9.04
C ASP A 113 21.00 -4.46 8.36
N THR A 114 19.87 -3.81 8.59
CA THR A 114 19.50 -2.58 7.89
C THR A 114 20.12 -1.32 8.50
N THR A 115 20.85 -1.45 9.60
CA THR A 115 21.65 -0.37 10.22
C THR A 115 23.09 -0.39 9.69
N THR A 116 23.69 -1.57 9.51
CA THR A 116 25.09 -1.71 9.04
C THR A 116 25.21 -2.01 7.54
N GLY A 117 24.15 -2.53 6.92
CA GLY A 117 24.16 -3.08 5.56
C GLY A 117 24.77 -4.49 5.46
N GLU A 118 25.19 -5.10 6.58
CA GLU A 118 25.79 -6.43 6.59
C GLU A 118 24.76 -7.51 6.29
N ARG A 119 25.15 -8.51 5.48
CA ARG A 119 24.29 -9.64 5.09
C ARG A 119 24.78 -10.94 5.73
N ARG A 120 23.87 -11.69 6.34
CA ARG A 120 24.15 -13.00 6.95
C ARG A 120 23.16 -14.06 6.47
N GLU A 121 23.62 -15.29 6.33
CA GLU A 121 22.74 -16.43 6.08
C GLU A 121 22.25 -17.02 7.41
N ILE A 122 20.97 -17.38 7.48
CA ILE A 122 20.32 -17.99 8.64
C ILE A 122 19.55 -19.24 8.23
N VAL A 123 19.37 -20.19 9.15
CA VAL A 123 18.44 -21.30 8.97
C VAL A 123 17.14 -20.98 9.69
N ALA A 124 16.01 -21.10 8.98
CA ALA A 124 14.69 -20.93 9.55
C ALA A 124 13.80 -22.16 9.30
N ARG A 125 12.80 -22.34 10.15
CA ARG A 125 11.81 -23.44 10.08
C ARG A 125 10.43 -22.93 9.74
N LEU A 126 9.75 -23.63 8.83
CA LEU A 126 8.35 -23.41 8.51
C LEU A 126 7.49 -23.81 9.71
N ARG A 127 6.69 -22.86 10.23
CA ARG A 127 5.78 -23.07 11.36
C ARG A 127 4.33 -23.14 10.95
N VAL A 128 3.92 -22.21 10.09
CA VAL A 128 2.54 -22.08 9.62
C VAL A 128 2.56 -21.93 8.11
N GLN A 129 1.62 -22.58 7.43
CA GLN A 129 1.39 -22.40 6.00
C GLN A 129 -0.11 -22.37 5.75
N THR A 130 -0.54 -21.41 4.93
CA THR A 130 -1.92 -21.21 4.49
C THR A 130 -1.97 -21.30 2.95
N GLU A 131 -2.96 -20.71 2.28
CA GLU A 131 -3.08 -20.79 0.81
C GLU A 131 -2.07 -19.88 0.09
N HIS A 132 -1.74 -18.73 0.68
CA HIS A 132 -0.90 -17.68 0.09
C HIS A 132 0.30 -17.29 0.97
N VAL A 133 0.45 -17.86 2.17
CA VAL A 133 1.54 -17.50 3.10
C VAL A 133 2.28 -18.72 3.63
N ALA A 134 3.60 -18.60 3.73
CA ALA A 134 4.47 -19.51 4.47
C ALA A 134 5.23 -18.72 5.55
N MET A 135 4.93 -18.97 6.84
CA MET A 135 5.58 -18.30 7.97
C MET A 135 6.76 -19.12 8.52
N TRP A 136 7.93 -18.50 8.53
CA TRP A 136 9.20 -19.06 8.95
C TRP A 136 9.71 -18.37 10.22
N VAL A 137 10.44 -19.10 11.05
CA VAL A 137 11.12 -18.56 12.23
C VAL A 137 12.55 -19.09 12.28
N GLU A 138 13.53 -18.21 12.49
CA GLU A 138 14.96 -18.54 12.68
C GLU A 138 15.14 -19.63 13.75
N GLU A 139 16.08 -20.56 13.52
CA GLU A 139 16.34 -21.63 14.49
C GLU A 139 16.85 -21.09 15.83
N GLY A 140 16.34 -21.65 16.93
CA GLY A 140 16.66 -21.20 18.29
C GLY A 140 15.79 -20.04 18.80
N VAL A 141 15.04 -19.36 17.94
CA VAL A 141 14.15 -18.25 18.33
C VAL A 141 12.83 -18.78 18.89
N TRP A 142 12.43 -18.27 20.06
CA TRP A 142 11.15 -18.59 20.70
C TRP A 142 9.98 -17.89 19.98
N HIS A 143 8.83 -18.57 19.90
CA HIS A 143 7.62 -18.08 19.27
C HIS A 143 6.39 -18.86 19.77
N ASP A 144 5.22 -18.24 19.83
CA ASP A 144 3.94 -18.91 20.04
C ASP A 144 3.32 -19.28 18.68
N VAL A 145 3.27 -20.57 18.37
CA VAL A 145 2.74 -21.07 17.08
C VAL A 145 1.27 -20.67 16.89
N ARG A 146 0.48 -20.55 17.97
CA ARG A 146 -0.94 -20.18 17.85
C ARG A 146 -1.10 -18.73 17.40
N GLN A 147 -0.24 -17.83 17.88
CA GLN A 147 -0.24 -16.43 17.45
C GLN A 147 0.21 -16.30 16.00
N LEU A 148 1.15 -17.14 15.53
CA LEU A 148 1.49 -17.23 14.11
C LEU A 148 0.31 -17.77 13.27
N GLU A 149 -0.44 -18.77 13.75
CA GLU A 149 -1.62 -19.32 13.08
C GLU A 149 -2.74 -18.27 12.98
N GLU A 150 -3.09 -17.62 14.09
CA GLU A 150 -4.06 -16.52 14.13
C GLU A 150 -3.64 -15.37 13.21
N ALA A 151 -2.34 -15.04 13.18
CA ALA A 151 -1.83 -13.97 12.34
C ALA A 151 -1.78 -14.31 10.85
N ALA A 152 -1.52 -15.57 10.49
CA ALA A 152 -1.63 -16.05 9.11
C ALA A 152 -3.09 -16.02 8.64
N VAL A 153 -4.04 -16.46 9.47
CA VAL A 153 -5.48 -16.36 9.17
C VAL A 153 -5.92 -14.90 8.99
N PHE A 154 -5.44 -13.98 9.83
CA PHE A 154 -5.69 -12.54 9.62
C PHE A 154 -5.12 -12.03 8.30
N PHE A 155 -3.91 -12.47 7.91
CA PHE A 155 -3.33 -12.08 6.64
C PHE A 155 -4.18 -12.58 5.46
N GLU A 156 -4.56 -13.86 5.45
CA GLU A 156 -5.40 -14.47 4.42
C GLU A 156 -6.79 -13.83 4.29
N THR A 157 -7.43 -13.50 5.42
CA THR A 157 -8.84 -13.08 5.44
C THR A 157 -9.02 -11.56 5.33
N GLN A 158 -8.03 -10.77 5.76
CA GLN A 158 -8.08 -9.31 5.77
C GLN A 158 -7.00 -8.71 4.86
N VAL A 159 -5.72 -8.92 5.17
CA VAL A 159 -4.60 -8.19 4.53
C VAL A 159 -4.51 -8.47 3.04
N TYR A 160 -4.48 -9.74 2.68
CA TYR A 160 -4.29 -10.20 1.31
C TYR A 160 -5.41 -9.73 0.37
N PRO A 161 -6.71 -10.02 0.61
CA PRO A 161 -7.79 -9.59 -0.28
C PRO A 161 -7.95 -8.07 -0.32
N THR A 162 -7.84 -7.37 0.82
CA THR A 162 -8.04 -5.90 0.87
C THR A 162 -6.94 -5.18 0.10
N THR A 163 -5.69 -5.58 0.27
CA THR A 163 -4.54 -4.94 -0.38
C THR A 163 -4.50 -5.27 -1.88
N ARG A 164 -4.80 -6.51 -2.28
CA ARG A 164 -4.93 -6.86 -3.71
C ARG A 164 -6.09 -6.14 -4.40
N ALA A 165 -7.24 -5.98 -3.74
CA ALA A 165 -8.37 -5.25 -4.31
C ALA A 165 -8.08 -3.78 -4.62
N ALA A 166 -7.15 -3.15 -3.87
CA ALA A 166 -6.76 -1.76 -4.06
C ALA A 166 -5.58 -1.57 -5.03
N PHE A 167 -4.56 -2.44 -4.95
CA PHE A 167 -3.27 -2.22 -5.63
C PHE A 167 -2.94 -3.25 -6.73
N GLY A 168 -3.74 -4.30 -6.90
CA GLY A 168 -3.55 -5.32 -7.93
C GLY A 168 -2.99 -6.63 -7.39
N SER A 169 -1.85 -7.08 -7.88
CA SER A 169 -1.22 -8.36 -7.48
C SER A 169 0.29 -8.24 -7.37
N GLU A 170 0.84 -8.96 -6.40
CA GLU A 170 2.24 -9.33 -6.25
C GLU A 170 2.73 -10.19 -7.42
N TRP A 171 4.05 -10.47 -7.45
CA TRP A 171 4.55 -11.44 -8.41
C TRP A 171 4.19 -12.86 -7.98
N ILE A 172 3.17 -13.43 -8.63
CA ILE A 172 2.75 -14.81 -8.40
C ILE A 172 2.85 -15.62 -9.71
N PRO A 173 3.50 -16.81 -9.72
CA PRO A 173 4.19 -17.52 -8.63
C PRO A 173 5.68 -17.14 -8.54
N GLY A 174 6.01 -15.86 -8.72
CA GLY A 174 7.36 -15.35 -8.47
C GLY A 174 8.49 -15.89 -9.34
N VAL A 175 9.71 -15.76 -8.80
CA VAL A 175 10.96 -16.25 -9.39
C VAL A 175 11.19 -17.75 -9.16
N ASP A 176 10.73 -18.28 -8.02
CA ASP A 176 10.96 -19.67 -7.56
C ASP A 176 9.80 -20.63 -7.84
N ASN A 177 8.76 -20.15 -8.54
CA ASN A 177 7.52 -20.87 -8.86
C ASN A 177 6.65 -21.21 -7.63
N ASP A 178 6.87 -20.54 -6.49
CA ASP A 178 6.04 -20.70 -5.31
C ASP A 178 4.91 -19.65 -5.28
N PRO A 179 3.63 -20.04 -5.13
CA PRO A 179 2.55 -19.08 -4.93
C PRO A 179 2.49 -18.46 -3.51
N HIS A 180 3.32 -18.91 -2.56
CA HIS A 180 3.28 -18.41 -1.18
C HIS A 180 4.23 -17.24 -0.93
N ILE A 181 3.69 -16.15 -0.40
CA ILE A 181 4.46 -15.06 0.20
C ILE A 181 5.16 -15.58 1.46
N HIS A 182 6.46 -15.32 1.54
CA HIS A 182 7.28 -15.73 2.67
C HIS A 182 7.26 -14.68 3.78
N ILE A 183 6.89 -15.08 5.01
CA ILE A 183 7.03 -14.20 6.19
C ILE A 183 8.09 -14.79 7.11
N LEU A 184 9.28 -14.19 7.14
CA LEU A 184 10.44 -14.68 7.88
C LEU A 184 10.64 -13.89 9.18
N HIS A 185 10.57 -14.56 10.32
CA HIS A 185 10.88 -13.98 11.62
C HIS A 185 12.35 -14.25 11.97
N ALA A 186 13.15 -13.19 12.06
CA ALA A 186 14.60 -13.25 12.25
C ALA A 186 15.11 -12.20 13.24
N THR A 187 16.20 -12.53 13.93
CA THR A 187 16.92 -11.62 14.84
C THR A 187 17.93 -10.76 14.07
N GLY A 188 18.53 -9.75 14.71
CA GLY A 188 19.70 -9.05 14.18
C GLY A 188 19.47 -8.44 12.79
N LEU A 189 18.40 -7.65 12.65
CA LEU A 189 18.04 -6.95 11.40
C LEU A 189 18.40 -5.45 11.44
N GLY A 190 19.22 -5.04 12.39
CA GLY A 190 19.52 -3.64 12.71
C GLY A 190 18.64 -3.05 13.82
N GLU A 191 19.08 -1.92 14.36
CA GLU A 191 18.37 -1.21 15.42
C GLU A 191 17.07 -0.56 14.90
N ARG A 192 16.01 -0.62 15.72
CA ARG A 192 14.74 0.12 15.50
C ARG A 192 13.98 -0.29 14.22
N VAL A 193 14.24 -1.46 13.65
CA VAL A 193 13.55 -1.96 12.47
C VAL A 193 12.63 -3.12 12.83
N MET A 194 11.34 -2.95 12.51
CA MET A 194 10.33 -3.99 12.78
C MET A 194 10.25 -5.03 11.66
N GLY A 195 10.64 -4.65 10.44
CA GLY A 195 10.68 -5.53 9.28
C GLY A 195 10.93 -4.75 7.99
N TYR A 196 11.07 -5.48 6.89
CA TYR A 196 11.29 -4.94 5.55
C TYR A 196 10.90 -5.97 4.47
N THR A 197 10.86 -5.48 3.24
CA THR A 197 10.84 -6.23 1.98
C THR A 197 12.04 -5.76 1.18
N SER A 198 12.68 -6.64 0.43
CA SER A 198 13.81 -6.30 -0.44
C SER A 198 13.47 -6.76 -1.85
N SER A 199 13.49 -5.86 -2.82
CA SER A 199 13.24 -6.25 -4.22
C SER A 199 14.35 -7.13 -4.78
N ALA A 200 15.52 -7.14 -4.14
CA ALA A 200 16.64 -8.01 -4.46
C ALA A 200 16.33 -9.51 -4.23
N ASP A 201 15.36 -9.83 -3.36
CA ASP A 201 14.92 -11.20 -3.08
C ASP A 201 14.10 -11.83 -4.22
N GLU A 202 13.61 -11.04 -5.17
CA GLU A 202 12.88 -11.52 -6.35
C GLU A 202 13.80 -11.80 -7.58
N PHE A 203 15.13 -11.68 -7.44
CA PHE A 203 16.07 -11.96 -8.54
C PHE A 203 16.69 -13.36 -8.44
N PRO A 204 16.95 -14.06 -9.56
CA PRO A 204 17.80 -15.25 -9.53
C PRO A 204 19.16 -14.97 -8.90
N ARG A 205 19.72 -15.91 -8.14
CA ARG A 205 21.05 -15.82 -7.51
C ARG A 205 22.20 -15.63 -8.50
N ALA A 206 21.99 -16.01 -9.76
CA ALA A 206 22.90 -15.72 -10.87
C ALA A 206 23.00 -14.22 -11.22
N ILE A 207 22.00 -13.41 -10.83
CA ILE A 207 21.97 -11.96 -10.97
C ILE A 207 22.32 -11.28 -9.64
N TYR A 208 21.74 -11.74 -8.53
CA TYR A 208 21.98 -11.17 -7.20
C TYR A 208 22.33 -12.29 -6.20
N PRO A 209 23.61 -12.54 -5.88
CA PRO A 209 24.05 -13.72 -5.13
C PRO A 209 23.45 -13.90 -3.73
N PHE A 210 23.07 -12.80 -3.09
CA PHE A 210 22.43 -12.79 -1.76
C PHE A 210 20.90 -12.86 -1.83
N SER A 211 20.32 -13.16 -3.00
CA SER A 211 18.87 -13.24 -3.14
C SER A 211 18.33 -14.45 -2.39
N ASN A 212 17.18 -14.27 -1.75
CA ASN A 212 16.40 -15.38 -1.27
C ASN A 212 15.70 -16.17 -2.38
N GLU A 213 15.49 -15.60 -3.57
CA GLU A 213 14.63 -16.17 -4.63
C GLU A 213 13.22 -16.46 -4.08
N ALA A 214 12.52 -15.42 -3.62
CA ALA A 214 11.14 -15.47 -3.12
C ALA A 214 10.56 -14.06 -2.86
N GLU A 215 9.27 -13.90 -3.09
CA GLU A 215 8.48 -12.75 -2.63
C GLU A 215 8.32 -12.82 -1.10
N MET A 216 9.08 -11.99 -0.37
CA MET A 216 9.22 -12.15 1.08
C MET A 216 9.19 -10.87 1.91
N ILE A 217 8.60 -11.00 3.10
CA ILE A 217 8.56 -10.02 4.18
C ILE A 217 9.44 -10.55 5.33
N THR A 218 10.52 -9.84 5.66
CA THR A 218 11.33 -10.13 6.84
C THR A 218 10.80 -9.32 8.01
N VAL A 219 10.58 -9.95 9.16
CA VAL A 219 10.07 -9.37 10.40
C VAL A 219 11.09 -9.58 11.52
N HIS A 220 11.33 -8.56 12.33
CA HIS A 220 12.19 -8.69 13.50
C HIS A 220 11.53 -9.61 14.53
N ALA A 221 12.25 -10.65 14.97
CA ALA A 221 11.73 -11.71 15.82
C ALA A 221 11.17 -11.23 17.18
N GLU A 222 11.60 -10.06 17.66
CA GLU A 222 11.08 -9.44 18.89
C GLU A 222 9.76 -8.66 18.67
N THR A 223 9.26 -8.59 17.44
CA THR A 223 7.96 -7.97 17.14
C THR A 223 6.83 -8.84 17.71
N GLU A 224 5.92 -8.22 18.46
CA GLU A 224 4.73 -8.88 19.02
C GLU A 224 3.79 -9.34 17.89
N VAL A 225 3.89 -10.62 17.53
CA VAL A 225 3.04 -11.30 16.53
C VAL A 225 1.57 -11.18 16.93
N GLY A 226 0.69 -10.91 15.97
CA GLY A 226 -0.75 -10.73 16.22
C GLY A 226 -1.15 -9.37 16.81
N SER A 227 -0.19 -8.50 17.14
CA SER A 227 -0.49 -7.12 17.52
C SER A 227 -1.03 -6.32 16.31
N PRO A 228 -1.84 -5.25 16.53
CA PRO A 228 -2.25 -4.34 15.46
C PRO A 228 -1.05 -3.75 14.69
N THR A 229 0.07 -3.49 15.37
CA THR A 229 1.30 -2.99 14.76
C THR A 229 1.98 -4.03 13.87
N TYR A 230 1.98 -5.31 14.26
CA TYR A 230 2.46 -6.41 13.42
C TYR A 230 1.58 -6.57 12.16
N HIS A 231 0.26 -6.48 12.29
CA HIS A 231 -0.63 -6.51 11.13
C HIS A 231 -0.44 -5.31 10.21
N ALA A 232 -0.27 -4.11 10.77
CA ALA A 232 0.05 -2.90 10.00
C ALA A 232 1.39 -3.02 9.26
N LEU A 233 2.40 -3.62 9.89
CA LEU A 233 3.67 -3.97 9.25
C LEU A 233 3.45 -4.89 8.04
N LEU A 234 2.71 -6.00 8.22
CA LEU A 234 2.44 -6.93 7.12
C LEU A 234 1.67 -6.29 5.97
N ALA A 235 0.65 -5.46 6.25
CA ALA A 235 -0.09 -4.74 5.22
C ALA A 235 0.80 -3.75 4.42
N ARG A 236 1.64 -2.99 5.12
CA ARG A 236 2.63 -2.09 4.50
C ARG A 236 3.60 -2.85 3.61
N GLN A 237 4.18 -3.93 4.11
CA GLN A 237 5.18 -4.70 3.37
C GLN A 237 4.56 -5.47 2.19
N PHE A 238 3.37 -6.03 2.35
CA PHE A 238 2.67 -6.66 1.23
C PHE A 238 2.35 -5.65 0.11
N GLN A 239 1.95 -4.42 0.44
CA GLN A 239 1.80 -3.37 -0.57
C GLN A 239 3.10 -3.11 -1.34
N ARG A 240 4.27 -3.15 -0.70
CA ARG A 240 5.56 -2.97 -1.38
C ARG A 240 5.85 -4.10 -2.39
N LEU A 241 5.53 -5.34 -2.08
CA LEU A 241 5.65 -6.47 -3.03
C LEU A 241 4.74 -6.28 -4.25
N ILE A 242 3.48 -5.86 -4.04
CA ILE A 242 2.57 -5.50 -5.14
C ILE A 242 3.14 -4.33 -5.94
N GLN A 243 3.59 -3.26 -5.29
CA GLN A 243 4.15 -2.07 -5.94
C GLN A 243 5.35 -2.42 -6.82
N TRP A 244 6.26 -3.27 -6.35
CA TRP A 244 7.44 -3.68 -7.12
C TRP A 244 7.08 -4.53 -8.36
N PHE A 245 6.02 -5.33 -8.29
CA PHE A 245 5.50 -6.03 -9.46
C PHE A 245 4.81 -5.09 -10.46
N GLN A 246 3.91 -4.22 -9.97
CA GLN A 246 3.04 -3.36 -10.79
C GLN A 246 3.75 -2.11 -11.32
N ASP A 247 4.40 -1.34 -10.44
CA ASP A 247 5.12 -0.10 -10.77
C ASP A 247 6.31 0.17 -9.83
N ARG A 248 7.45 -0.45 -10.18
CA ARG A 248 8.74 -0.23 -9.51
C ARG A 248 9.32 1.16 -9.71
N ASN A 249 8.91 1.91 -10.73
CA ASN A 249 9.57 3.16 -11.14
C ASN A 249 8.84 4.42 -10.63
N GLU A 250 8.04 4.27 -9.59
CA GLU A 250 7.37 5.37 -8.91
C GLU A 250 8.33 6.12 -7.94
N SER A 251 8.05 7.40 -7.73
CA SER A 251 8.69 8.28 -6.76
C SER A 251 8.54 7.80 -5.31
N ARG A 252 9.53 8.12 -4.47
CA ARG A 252 9.59 7.67 -3.07
C ARG A 252 8.33 8.05 -2.28
N TRP A 253 7.84 9.28 -2.43
CA TRP A 253 6.72 9.76 -1.64
C TRP A 253 5.39 9.09 -1.98
N VAL A 254 5.14 8.79 -3.27
CA VAL A 254 3.98 8.01 -3.66
C VAL A 254 4.11 6.58 -3.14
N LYS A 255 5.28 5.94 -3.26
CA LYS A 255 5.52 4.59 -2.69
C LYS A 255 5.22 4.52 -1.19
N GLU A 256 5.73 5.46 -0.40
CA GLU A 256 5.45 5.51 1.04
C GLU A 256 3.97 5.83 1.33
N GLY A 257 3.37 6.77 0.58
CA GLY A 257 1.96 7.14 0.72
C GLY A 257 1.00 5.99 0.40
N LEU A 258 1.28 5.18 -0.63
CA LEU A 258 0.50 3.98 -0.96
C LEU A 258 0.67 2.89 0.11
N ALA A 259 1.86 2.76 0.69
CA ALA A 259 2.13 1.82 1.77
C ALA A 259 1.40 2.18 3.08
N GLU A 260 1.32 3.48 3.44
CA GLU A 260 0.48 3.96 4.54
C GLU A 260 -1.03 3.83 4.20
N LEU A 261 -1.43 4.10 2.95
CA LEU A 261 -2.80 3.91 2.49
C LEU A 261 -3.25 2.43 2.64
N ALA A 262 -2.37 1.46 2.36
CA ALA A 262 -2.66 0.05 2.60
C ALA A 262 -2.95 -0.26 4.08
N VAL A 263 -2.21 0.35 5.01
CA VAL A 263 -2.47 0.24 6.46
C VAL A 263 -3.83 0.84 6.81
N GLY A 264 -4.16 2.00 6.24
CA GLY A 264 -5.47 2.66 6.40
C GLY A 264 -6.64 1.83 5.87
N LEU A 265 -6.55 1.31 4.63
CA LEU A 265 -7.57 0.50 3.98
C LEU A 265 -7.85 -0.82 4.73
N ASN A 266 -6.84 -1.39 5.37
CA ASN A 266 -6.98 -2.58 6.21
C ASN A 266 -7.59 -2.30 7.59
N GLY A 267 -7.84 -1.03 7.96
CA GLY A 267 -8.36 -0.63 9.27
C GLY A 267 -7.31 -0.66 10.39
N LEU A 268 -6.02 -0.65 10.04
CA LEU A 268 -4.89 -0.85 10.95
C LEU A 268 -4.17 0.46 11.31
N ASN A 269 -4.65 1.60 10.80
CA ASN A 269 -4.06 2.90 11.06
C ASN A 269 -4.58 3.49 12.39
N ALA A 270 -3.66 3.82 13.29
CA ALA A 270 -3.95 4.46 14.57
C ALA A 270 -4.11 5.99 14.50
N GLY A 271 -4.01 6.61 13.32
CA GLY A 271 -4.15 8.04 13.10
C GLY A 271 -3.00 8.89 13.65
N THR A 272 -1.82 8.29 13.84
CA THR A 272 -0.70 8.93 14.56
C THR A 272 0.09 9.88 13.65
N GLN A 273 0.36 9.46 12.41
CA GLN A 273 1.08 10.25 11.41
C GLN A 273 0.27 11.49 10.99
N GLU A 274 -1.03 11.33 10.77
CA GLU A 274 -1.96 12.41 10.40
C GLU A 274 -2.06 13.45 11.51
N ARG A 275 -2.12 13.00 12.78
CA ARG A 275 -2.09 13.91 13.93
C ARG A 275 -0.76 14.66 14.05
N ALA A 276 0.37 13.98 13.87
CA ALA A 276 1.68 14.63 13.89
C ALA A 276 1.81 15.70 12.79
N TYR A 277 1.29 15.42 11.58
CA TYR A 277 1.21 16.40 10.50
C TYR A 277 0.25 17.57 10.84
N LEU A 278 -0.91 17.32 11.45
CA LEU A 278 -1.83 18.39 11.87
C LEU A 278 -1.25 19.26 13.01
N GLU A 279 -0.39 18.70 13.85
CA GLU A 279 0.35 19.42 14.89
C GLU A 279 1.53 20.24 14.30
N HIS A 280 2.11 19.79 13.18
CA HIS A 280 3.21 20.44 12.44
C HIS A 280 3.00 20.43 10.91
N PRO A 281 2.10 21.28 10.36
CA PRO A 281 1.66 21.20 8.95
C PRO A 281 2.72 21.65 7.93
N ASP A 282 3.82 22.26 8.39
CA ASP A 282 4.99 22.58 7.56
C ASP A 282 5.91 21.36 7.33
N THR A 283 5.56 20.19 7.89
CA THR A 283 6.29 18.93 7.65
C THR A 283 6.09 18.50 6.19
N SER A 284 7.18 18.33 5.44
CA SER A 284 7.08 17.85 4.05
C SER A 284 6.50 16.44 3.96
N LEU A 285 5.56 16.24 3.04
CA LEU A 285 5.03 14.93 2.67
C LEU A 285 5.73 14.33 1.44
N THR A 286 6.59 15.10 0.77
CA THR A 286 7.18 14.73 -0.53
C THR A 286 8.71 14.68 -0.53
N THR A 287 9.37 15.14 0.54
CA THR A 287 10.83 15.18 0.67
C THR A 287 11.27 14.77 2.07
N TRP A 288 12.43 14.12 2.16
CA TRP A 288 13.08 13.73 3.41
C TRP A 288 14.30 14.61 3.69
N GLY A 289 14.67 14.77 4.96
CA GLY A 289 15.78 15.64 5.38
C GLY A 289 17.18 15.18 4.94
N ASP A 290 17.28 14.02 4.28
CA ASP A 290 18.52 13.44 3.74
C ASP A 290 18.65 13.66 2.21
N GLU A 291 17.79 14.51 1.62
CA GLU A 291 17.66 14.73 0.16
C GLU A 291 18.15 16.13 -0.30
N GLU A 292 18.98 16.82 0.49
CA GLU A 292 19.79 18.00 0.11
C GLU A 292 21.29 17.65 -0.08
#